data_AF-A0A837HXK4-F1
#
_entry.id   AF-A0A837HXK4-F1
#
_cell.length_a   1.000
_cell.length_b   1.000
_cell.length_c   1.000
_cell.angle_alpha   90.00
_cell.angle_beta   90.00
_cell.angle_gamma   90.00
#
_symmetry.space_group_name_H-M   'P 1'
#
loop_
_entity.id
_entity.type
_entity.pdbx_description
1 polymer ?
#
loop_
_entity_poly.entity_id
_entity_poly.type
_entity_poly.pdbx_seq_one_letter_code
_entity_poly.pdbx_strand_id
1 'polypeptide(L)'
;MSKKQLPKIDSKSKQLEEQLKRALADYQNLERRVEEERKLLGQLSSAILIERFLPVLDNLENAQKHLKDEGLEMVIKQFRDVLSSEGVEEIEAQGSKFDPNLHEATSVVEGQNDGMIAKVIRKGYKINSKVLRPAQVAVERQQIDQKTEEKAEEGKNTQMYTNENNTNESEYTKLEH
;
A
#
# COMPACT_ATOMS: atom_id res chain seq x y z
N MET A 1 -9.20 71.96 -11.57
CA MET A 1 -9.54 70.59 -11.16
C MET A 1 -10.62 70.64 -10.08
N SER A 2 -11.81 70.07 -10.33
CA SER A 2 -12.96 70.19 -9.41
C SER A 2 -12.80 69.30 -8.17
N LYS A 3 -13.14 69.82 -6.97
CA LYS A 3 -13.07 69.11 -5.67
C LYS A 3 -13.79 67.74 -5.65
N LYS A 4 -14.72 67.48 -6.59
CA LYS A 4 -15.43 66.19 -6.75
C LYS A 4 -14.58 65.07 -7.40
N GLN A 5 -13.48 65.41 -8.08
CA GLN A 5 -12.64 64.42 -8.79
C GLN A 5 -11.58 63.77 -7.88
N LEU A 6 -11.06 64.50 -6.89
CA LEU A 6 -10.06 64.00 -5.92
C LEU A 6 -10.49 62.71 -5.18
N PRO A 7 -11.68 62.60 -4.57
CA PRO A 7 -12.07 61.38 -3.85
C PRO A 7 -12.28 60.17 -4.76
N LYS A 8 -12.69 60.39 -6.02
CA LYS A 8 -12.82 59.32 -7.03
C LYS A 8 -11.47 58.79 -7.50
N ILE A 9 -10.47 59.66 -7.59
CA ILE A 9 -9.10 59.27 -7.97
C ILE A 9 -8.47 58.46 -6.83
N ASP A 10 -8.63 58.92 -5.58
CA ASP A 10 -8.11 58.22 -4.41
C ASP A 10 -8.76 56.84 -4.20
N SER A 11 -10.08 56.73 -4.39
CA SER A 11 -10.76 55.42 -4.32
C SER A 11 -10.29 54.48 -5.43
N LYS A 12 -10.07 55.00 -6.64
CA LYS A 12 -9.59 54.19 -7.77
C LYS A 12 -8.14 53.77 -7.59
N SER A 13 -7.29 54.62 -6.98
CA SER A 13 -5.93 54.26 -6.60
C SER A 13 -5.92 53.11 -5.60
N LYS A 14 -6.72 53.20 -4.53
CA LYS A 14 -6.85 52.14 -3.52
C LYS A 14 -7.34 50.82 -4.11
N GLN A 15 -8.33 50.86 -4.99
CA GLN A 15 -8.82 49.67 -5.69
C GLN A 15 -7.74 49.03 -6.56
N LEU A 16 -6.96 49.82 -7.29
CA LEU A 16 -5.85 49.32 -8.11
C LEU A 16 -4.72 48.75 -7.24
N GLU A 17 -4.41 49.37 -6.10
CA GLU A 17 -3.43 48.85 -5.14
C GLU A 17 -3.86 47.51 -4.53
N GLU A 18 -5.14 47.37 -4.17
CA GLU A 18 -5.69 46.10 -3.68
C GLU A 18 -5.67 45.01 -4.75
N GLN A 19 -6.04 45.35 -5.99
CA GLN A 19 -5.96 44.43 -7.13
C GLN A 19 -4.51 44.01 -7.40
N LEU A 20 -3.56 44.94 -7.34
CA LEU A 20 -2.14 44.66 -7.52
C LEU A 20 -1.61 43.74 -6.40
N LYS A 21 -1.93 44.03 -5.14
CA LYS A 21 -1.56 43.18 -3.99
C LYS A 21 -2.11 41.76 -4.15
N ARG A 22 -3.36 41.63 -4.59
CA ARG A 22 -3.97 40.31 -4.87
C ARG A 22 -3.26 39.60 -6.02
N ALA A 23 -3.02 40.29 -7.13
CA ALA A 23 -2.33 39.71 -8.29
C ALA A 23 -0.91 39.24 -7.93
N LEU A 24 -0.18 39.99 -7.10
CA LEU A 24 1.14 39.59 -6.59
C LEU A 24 1.05 38.35 -5.71
N ALA A 25 0.06 38.27 -4.82
CA ALA A 25 -0.15 37.08 -3.98
C ALA A 25 -0.52 35.85 -4.82
N ASP A 26 -1.40 36.00 -5.81
CA ASP A 26 -1.80 34.94 -6.73
C ASP A 26 -0.59 34.44 -7.55
N TYR A 27 0.27 35.36 -8.00
CA TYR A 27 1.50 35.03 -8.71
C TYR A 27 2.49 34.25 -7.83
N GLN A 28 2.73 34.69 -6.59
CA GLN A 28 3.60 33.96 -5.65
C GLN A 28 3.08 32.55 -5.35
N ASN A 29 1.75 32.39 -5.24
CA ASN A 29 1.14 31.08 -5.04
C ASN A 29 1.28 30.19 -6.29
N LEU A 30 1.14 30.77 -7.49
CA LEU A 30 1.36 30.06 -8.75
C LEU A 30 2.83 29.61 -8.89
N GLU A 31 3.80 30.48 -8.60
CA GLU A 31 5.23 30.11 -8.64
C GLU A 31 5.54 28.92 -7.74
N ARG A 32 5.08 28.98 -6.47
CA ARG A 32 5.27 27.88 -5.52
C ARG A 32 4.64 26.58 -6.04
N ARG A 33 3.42 26.64 -6.58
CA ARG A 33 2.74 25.47 -7.13
C ARG A 33 3.48 24.88 -8.34
N VAL A 34 3.95 25.72 -9.26
CA VAL A 34 4.70 25.29 -10.45
C VAL A 34 6.02 24.62 -10.06
N GLU A 35 6.70 25.13 -9.03
CA GLU A 35 7.93 24.52 -8.52
C GLU A 35 7.67 23.14 -7.91
N GLU A 36 6.61 22.99 -7.12
CA GLU A 36 6.17 21.70 -6.57
C GLU A 36 5.79 20.70 -7.66
N GLU A 37 5.04 21.13 -8.68
CA GLU A 37 4.67 20.28 -9.84
C GLU A 37 5.91 19.81 -10.61
N ARG A 38 6.88 20.70 -10.86
CA ARG A 38 8.14 20.35 -11.53
C ARG A 38 8.92 19.32 -10.73
N LYS A 39 9.00 19.49 -9.41
CA LYS A 39 9.67 18.53 -8.52
C LYS A 39 8.98 17.18 -8.56
N LEU A 40 7.65 17.15 -8.51
CA LEU A 40 6.86 15.92 -8.59
C LEU A 40 7.07 15.20 -9.93
N LEU A 41 7.07 15.93 -11.04
CA LEU A 41 7.33 15.36 -12.37
C LEU A 41 8.73 14.77 -12.47
N GLY A 42 9.74 15.43 -11.90
CA GLY A 42 11.10 14.90 -11.80
C GLY A 42 11.14 13.58 -11.03
N GLN A 43 10.53 13.55 -9.84
CA GLN A 43 10.47 12.35 -9.00
C GLN A 43 9.71 11.21 -9.68
N LEU A 44 8.61 11.50 -10.38
CA LEU A 44 7.83 10.50 -11.11
C LEU A 44 8.64 9.88 -12.26
N SER A 45 9.39 10.72 -12.98
CA SER A 45 10.23 10.28 -14.09
C SER A 45 11.37 9.37 -13.61
N SER A 46 12.06 9.77 -12.53
CA SER A 46 13.08 8.93 -11.89
C SER A 46 12.50 7.62 -11.37
N ALA A 47 11.31 7.65 -10.75
CA ALA A 47 10.63 6.45 -10.24
C ALA A 47 10.41 5.40 -11.34
N ILE A 48 9.91 5.80 -12.51
CA ILE A 48 9.67 4.89 -13.65
C ILE A 48 10.97 4.25 -14.12
N LEU A 49 12.04 5.06 -14.22
CA LEU A 49 13.35 4.57 -14.63
C LEU A 49 13.90 3.55 -13.62
N ILE A 50 13.88 3.91 -12.33
CA ILE A 50 14.38 3.08 -11.25
C ILE A 50 13.62 1.74 -11.20
N GLU A 51 12.29 1.77 -11.29
CA GLU A 51 11.46 0.56 -11.32
C GLU A 51 11.90 -0.42 -12.40
N ARG A 52 12.25 0.08 -13.60
CA ARG A 52 12.75 -0.73 -14.72
C ARG A 52 14.15 -1.31 -14.47
N PHE A 53 14.94 -0.69 -13.61
CA PHE A 53 16.27 -1.17 -13.24
C PHE A 53 16.25 -2.15 -12.06
N LEU A 54 15.20 -2.21 -11.25
CA LEU A 54 15.11 -3.15 -10.13
C LEU A 54 15.30 -4.63 -10.53
N PRO A 55 14.76 -5.12 -11.67
CA PRO A 55 15.05 -6.48 -12.14
C PRO A 55 16.53 -6.74 -12.45
N VAL A 56 17.27 -5.70 -12.87
CA VAL A 56 18.72 -5.80 -13.09
C VAL A 56 19.44 -5.98 -11.76
N LEU A 57 19.08 -5.20 -10.74
CA LEU A 57 19.59 -5.37 -9.38
C LEU A 57 19.28 -6.77 -8.83
N ASP A 58 18.06 -7.27 -9.02
CA ASP A 58 17.68 -8.62 -8.59
C ASP A 58 18.59 -9.69 -9.22
N ASN A 59 18.88 -9.55 -10.51
CA ASN A 59 19.76 -10.48 -11.23
C ASN A 59 21.20 -10.42 -10.71
N LEU A 60 21.71 -9.22 -10.40
CA LEU A 60 23.03 -9.04 -9.80
C LEU A 60 23.09 -9.70 -8.42
N GLU A 61 22.10 -9.45 -7.56
CA GLU A 61 21.99 -10.08 -6.24
C GLU A 61 21.87 -11.61 -6.35
N ASN A 62 21.11 -12.10 -7.33
CA ASN A 62 20.98 -13.54 -7.57
C ASN A 62 22.29 -14.17 -8.05
N ALA A 63 22.98 -13.55 -8.99
CA ALA A 63 24.30 -14.00 -9.44
C ALA A 63 25.30 -14.04 -8.26
N GLN A 64 25.26 -13.04 -7.40
CA GLN A 64 26.12 -12.95 -6.23
C GLN A 64 25.91 -14.09 -5.22
N LYS A 65 24.67 -14.56 -5.03
CA LYS A 65 24.38 -15.73 -4.16
C LYS A 65 25.14 -17.00 -4.61
N HIS A 66 25.39 -17.13 -5.91
CA HIS A 66 26.08 -18.28 -6.48
C HIS A 66 27.58 -18.08 -6.60
N LEU A 67 28.00 -16.90 -7.08
CA LEU A 67 29.42 -16.58 -7.34
C LEU A 67 30.20 -16.27 -6.06
N LYS A 68 29.57 -15.58 -5.10
CA LYS A 68 30.21 -15.06 -3.88
C LYS A 68 31.47 -14.24 -4.20
N ASP A 69 31.36 -13.36 -5.19
CA ASP A 69 32.47 -12.54 -5.68
C ASP A 69 32.50 -11.19 -4.94
N GLU A 70 33.67 -10.79 -4.45
CA GLU A 70 33.81 -9.54 -3.68
C GLU A 70 33.63 -8.29 -4.55
N GLY A 71 34.07 -8.33 -5.82
CA GLY A 71 33.92 -7.22 -6.74
C GLY A 71 32.45 -6.99 -7.13
N LEU A 72 31.71 -8.07 -7.35
CA LEU A 72 30.27 -8.00 -7.60
C LEU A 72 29.51 -7.48 -6.36
N GLU A 73 29.89 -7.89 -5.15
CA GLU A 73 29.32 -7.34 -3.91
C GLU A 73 29.50 -5.81 -3.83
N MET A 74 30.69 -5.32 -4.16
CA MET A 74 30.97 -3.87 -4.18
C MET A 74 30.07 -3.13 -5.17
N VAL A 75 29.86 -3.69 -6.37
CA VAL A 75 28.97 -3.10 -7.39
C VAL A 75 27.52 -3.10 -6.93
N ILE A 76 27.03 -4.19 -6.34
CA ILE A 76 25.67 -4.25 -5.77
C ILE A 76 25.51 -3.20 -4.67
N LYS A 77 26.49 -3.08 -3.78
CA LYS A 77 26.47 -2.07 -2.72
C LYS A 77 26.41 -0.65 -3.32
N GLN A 78 27.27 -0.34 -4.27
CA GLN A 78 27.26 0.96 -4.95
C GLN A 78 25.91 1.25 -5.62
N PHE A 79 25.29 0.24 -6.23
CA PHE A 79 23.97 0.37 -6.83
C PHE A 79 22.92 0.74 -5.77
N ARG A 80 22.91 0.05 -4.62
CA ARG A 80 22.00 0.35 -3.51
C ARG A 80 22.25 1.74 -2.91
N ASP A 81 23.51 2.17 -2.81
CA ASP A 81 23.87 3.50 -2.33
C ASP A 81 23.33 4.59 -3.27
N VAL A 82 23.41 4.38 -4.59
CA VAL A 82 22.80 5.28 -5.59
C VAL A 82 21.28 5.35 -5.42
N LEU A 83 20.59 4.21 -5.28
CA LEU A 83 19.15 4.20 -5.01
C LEU A 83 18.80 4.99 -3.74
N SER A 84 19.55 4.77 -2.66
CA SER A 84 19.34 5.48 -1.39
C SER A 84 19.54 6.99 -1.53
N SER A 85 20.54 7.42 -2.31
CA SER A 85 20.78 8.85 -2.58
C SER A 85 19.65 9.54 -3.35
N GLU A 86 18.90 8.78 -4.16
CA GLU A 86 17.69 9.23 -4.86
C GLU A 86 16.41 9.11 -4.01
N GLY A 87 16.54 8.74 -2.72
CA GLY A 87 15.43 8.58 -1.78
C GLY A 87 14.65 7.29 -1.93
N VAL A 88 15.23 6.28 -2.59
CA VAL A 88 14.62 4.96 -2.75
C VAL A 88 15.04 4.05 -1.59
N GLU A 89 14.05 3.45 -0.94
CA GLU A 89 14.21 2.60 0.23
C GLU A 89 13.69 1.18 -0.06
N GLU A 90 14.37 0.18 0.48
CA GLU A 90 13.88 -1.21 0.51
C GLU A 90 12.67 -1.30 1.47
N ILE A 91 11.65 -2.07 1.09
CA ILE A 91 10.50 -2.36 1.96
C ILE A 91 10.88 -3.49 2.92
N GLU A 92 10.99 -3.17 4.21
CA GLU A 92 11.27 -4.15 5.26
C GLU A 92 10.06 -5.09 5.49
N ALA A 93 10.10 -6.24 4.81
CA ALA A 93 9.01 -7.21 4.78
C ALA A 93 9.23 -8.45 5.67
N GLN A 94 10.48 -8.85 5.90
CA GLN A 94 10.75 -10.11 6.60
C GLN A 94 10.28 -10.06 8.07
N GLY A 95 9.37 -10.97 8.45
CA GLY A 95 8.85 -11.06 9.82
C GLY A 95 7.88 -9.94 10.22
N SER A 96 7.45 -9.08 9.29
CA SER A 96 6.40 -8.10 9.53
C SER A 96 5.02 -8.65 9.13
N LYS A 97 3.96 -7.94 9.53
CA LYS A 97 2.59 -8.30 9.13
C LYS A 97 2.39 -7.98 7.65
N PHE A 98 1.68 -8.84 6.94
CA PHE A 98 1.31 -8.58 5.55
C PHE A 98 0.49 -7.28 5.42
N ASP A 99 0.81 -6.50 4.39
CA ASP A 99 0.17 -5.22 4.08
C ASP A 99 0.00 -5.17 2.55
N PRO A 100 -1.23 -5.24 2.03
CA PRO A 100 -1.49 -5.19 0.58
C PRO A 100 -0.94 -3.94 -0.12
N ASN A 101 -0.70 -2.85 0.60
CA ASN A 101 -0.14 -1.63 0.02
C ASN A 101 1.36 -1.74 -0.25
N LEU A 102 2.06 -2.61 0.47
CA LEU A 102 3.53 -2.75 0.44
C LEU A 102 3.99 -4.10 -0.10
N HIS A 103 3.10 -5.09 -0.07
CA HIS A 103 3.44 -6.50 -0.24
C HIS A 103 2.53 -7.18 -1.27
N GLU A 104 3.13 -8.09 -2.04
CA GLU A 104 2.45 -8.98 -2.98
C GLU A 104 2.63 -10.43 -2.49
N ALA A 105 1.56 -11.06 -2.02
CA ALA A 105 1.63 -12.45 -1.56
C ALA A 105 1.65 -13.40 -2.77
N THR A 106 2.76 -14.12 -2.98
CA THR A 106 2.91 -15.07 -4.09
C THR A 106 2.69 -16.52 -3.67
N SER A 107 2.78 -16.81 -2.38
CA SER A 107 2.52 -18.14 -1.82
C SER A 107 2.09 -18.08 -0.37
N VAL A 108 1.44 -19.14 0.10
CA VAL A 108 1.08 -19.35 1.50
C VAL A 108 1.88 -20.52 2.02
N VAL A 109 2.44 -20.40 3.22
CA VAL A 109 3.15 -21.47 3.93
C VAL A 109 2.46 -21.76 5.25
N GLU A 110 2.55 -22.99 5.71
CA GLU A 110 2.03 -23.37 7.02
C GLU A 110 2.88 -22.74 8.11
N GLY A 111 2.23 -22.08 9.06
CA GLY A 111 2.90 -21.34 10.12
C GLY A 111 2.05 -21.20 11.37
N GLN A 112 2.62 -20.56 12.38
CA GLN A 112 1.94 -20.32 13.65
C GLN A 112 1.26 -18.95 13.68
N ASN A 113 1.72 -18.01 12.84
CA ASN A 113 1.32 -16.62 12.91
C ASN A 113 0.56 -16.21 11.64
N ASP A 114 -0.75 -16.42 11.63
CA ASP A 114 -1.60 -16.10 10.48
C ASP A 114 -1.42 -14.65 10.00
N GLY A 115 -1.15 -14.48 8.71
CA GLY A 115 -0.95 -13.18 8.07
C GLY A 115 0.41 -12.51 8.31
N MET A 116 1.38 -13.21 8.92
CA MET A 116 2.77 -12.75 9.00
C MET A 116 3.58 -13.16 7.77
N ILE A 117 4.59 -12.36 7.43
CA ILE A 117 5.49 -12.65 6.31
C ILE A 117 6.55 -13.66 6.76
N ALA A 118 6.44 -14.88 6.24
CA ALA A 118 7.38 -15.98 6.49
C ALA A 118 8.70 -15.76 5.76
N LYS A 119 8.65 -15.28 4.51
CA LYS A 119 9.83 -15.12 3.66
C LYS A 119 9.64 -14.04 2.61
N VAL A 120 10.67 -13.22 2.42
CA VAL A 120 10.79 -12.35 1.24
C VAL A 120 11.37 -13.14 0.06
N ILE A 121 10.60 -13.24 -1.01
CA ILE A 121 10.99 -13.92 -2.26
C ILE A 121 11.69 -12.93 -3.19
N ARG A 122 11.13 -11.72 -3.31
CA ARG A 122 11.74 -10.60 -4.05
C ARG A 122 11.56 -9.32 -3.24
N LYS A 123 12.63 -8.55 -3.13
CA LYS A 123 12.64 -7.28 -2.41
C LYS A 123 11.71 -6.26 -3.07
N GLY A 124 10.98 -5.52 -2.23
CA GLY A 124 10.18 -4.37 -2.64
C GLY A 124 10.95 -3.07 -2.43
N TYR A 125 10.57 -2.04 -3.17
CA TYR A 125 11.19 -0.71 -3.06
C TYR A 125 10.13 0.38 -3.14
N LYS A 126 10.35 1.48 -2.42
CA LYS A 126 9.51 2.67 -2.39
C LYS A 126 10.36 3.92 -2.49
N ILE A 127 9.76 5.02 -2.97
CA ILE A 127 10.33 6.37 -2.94
C ILE A 127 9.36 7.27 -2.18
N ASN A 128 9.81 7.83 -1.05
CA ASN A 128 8.92 8.53 -0.10
C ASN A 128 7.70 7.65 0.26
N SER A 129 6.48 8.10 -0.06
CA SER A 129 5.22 7.37 0.16
C SER A 129 4.79 6.49 -1.02
N LYS A 130 5.48 6.54 -2.16
CA LYS A 130 5.10 5.82 -3.38
C LYS A 130 5.84 4.49 -3.47
N VAL A 131 5.11 3.39 -3.53
CA VAL A 131 5.68 2.07 -3.84
C VAL A 131 6.08 2.02 -5.31
N LEU A 132 7.35 1.71 -5.57
CA LEU A 132 7.87 1.47 -6.92
C LEU A 132 7.57 0.04 -7.35
N ARG A 133 7.80 -0.90 -6.42
CA ARG A 133 7.52 -2.32 -6.62
C ARG A 133 7.23 -2.95 -5.26
N PRO A 134 6.11 -3.67 -5.08
CA PRO A 134 5.84 -4.35 -3.83
C PRO A 134 6.84 -5.47 -3.57
N ALA A 135 7.09 -5.78 -2.30
CA ALA A 135 7.89 -6.96 -1.96
C ALA A 135 7.05 -8.21 -2.22
N GLN A 136 7.61 -9.17 -2.97
CA GLN A 136 6.95 -10.47 -3.15
C GLN A 136 7.28 -11.36 -1.96
N VAL A 137 6.24 -11.88 -1.32
CA VAL A 137 6.36 -12.54 -0.02
C VAL A 137 5.58 -13.86 0.02
N ALA A 138 6.07 -14.77 0.86
CA ALA A 138 5.30 -15.91 1.34
C ALA A 138 4.69 -15.53 2.70
N VAL A 139 3.38 -15.73 2.86
CA VAL A 139 2.66 -15.45 4.11
C VAL A 139 2.37 -16.73 4.88
N GLU A 140 2.45 -16.67 6.19
CA GLU A 140 2.03 -17.77 7.07
C GLU A 140 0.50 -17.84 7.11
N ARG A 141 -0.03 -19.06 7.02
CA ARG A 141 -1.41 -19.37 7.38
C ARG A 141 -1.43 -20.41 8.48
N GLN A 142 -2.21 -20.15 9.52
CA GLN A 142 -2.39 -21.13 10.58
C GLN A 142 -3.22 -22.32 10.06
N GLN A 143 -2.77 -23.55 10.30
CA GLN A 143 -3.61 -24.71 10.06
C GLN A 143 -4.82 -24.63 11.01
N ILE A 144 -6.00 -24.45 10.42
CA ILE A 144 -7.24 -24.72 11.12
C ILE A 144 -7.45 -26.22 10.97
N ASP A 145 -7.26 -26.99 12.05
CA ASP A 145 -7.60 -28.41 12.06
C ASP A 145 -9.06 -28.56 11.63
N GLN A 146 -9.29 -29.20 10.47
CA GLN A 146 -10.62 -29.44 9.87
C GLN A 146 -11.60 -30.18 10.81
N LYS A 147 -11.14 -30.69 11.96
CA LYS A 147 -11.99 -31.25 13.04
C LYS A 147 -12.83 -30.21 13.80
N THR A 148 -12.54 -28.91 13.64
CA THR A 148 -13.24 -27.86 14.41
C THR A 148 -14.45 -27.28 13.65
N GLU A 149 -14.44 -27.33 12.31
CA GLU A 149 -15.56 -26.88 11.48
C GLU A 149 -16.71 -27.90 11.45
N GLU A 150 -16.43 -29.21 11.38
CA GLU A 150 -17.48 -30.26 11.47
C GLU A 150 -18.26 -30.19 12.80
N LYS A 151 -17.58 -29.90 13.92
CA LYS A 151 -18.24 -29.75 15.24
C LYS A 151 -19.06 -28.47 15.38
N ALA A 152 -18.73 -27.41 14.65
CA ALA A 152 -19.44 -26.14 14.68
C ALA A 152 -20.71 -26.16 13.80
N GLU A 153 -20.73 -26.99 12.75
CA GLU A 153 -21.92 -27.22 11.91
C GLU A 153 -22.87 -28.25 12.54
N GLU A 154 -22.37 -29.32 13.18
CA GLU A 154 -23.21 -30.29 13.91
C GLU A 154 -23.94 -29.65 15.11
N GLY A 155 -23.31 -28.71 15.81
CA GLY A 155 -23.92 -27.99 16.93
C GLY A 155 -25.08 -27.07 16.52
N LYS A 156 -25.04 -26.51 15.30
CA LYS A 156 -26.11 -25.66 14.77
C LYS A 156 -27.25 -26.47 14.17
N ASN A 157 -26.96 -27.63 13.56
CA ASN A 157 -27.98 -28.47 12.94
C ASN A 157 -28.82 -29.22 14.00
N THR A 158 -28.23 -29.58 15.14
CA THR A 158 -28.95 -30.28 16.22
C THR A 158 -30.03 -29.42 16.88
N GLN A 159 -29.85 -28.09 16.95
CA GLN A 159 -30.84 -27.17 17.55
C GLN A 159 -32.05 -26.86 16.64
N MET A 160 -31.99 -27.16 15.35
CA MET A 160 -33.14 -27.02 14.44
C MET A 160 -34.06 -28.25 14.47
N TYR A 161 -33.54 -29.46 14.74
CA TYR A 161 -34.36 -30.69 14.76
C TYR A 161 -35.05 -31.00 16.10
N THR A 162 -34.66 -30.38 17.21
CA THR A 162 -35.35 -30.59 18.50
C THR A 162 -36.63 -29.78 18.65
N ASN A 163 -36.87 -28.77 17.81
CA ASN A 163 -38.06 -27.92 17.91
C ASN A 163 -39.23 -28.33 16.98
N GLU A 164 -39.01 -29.22 16.00
CA GLU A 164 -40.05 -29.62 15.03
C GLU A 164 -40.81 -30.92 15.39
N ASN A 165 -40.31 -31.75 16.30
CA ASN A 165 -40.90 -33.06 16.59
C ASN A 165 -41.93 -33.11 17.72
N ASN A 166 -42.42 -31.97 18.22
CA ASN A 166 -43.37 -31.97 19.35
C ASN A 166 -44.79 -31.52 19.00
N THR A 167 -45.25 -31.70 17.75
CA THR A 167 -46.62 -31.29 17.36
C THR A 167 -47.51 -32.30 16.65
N ASN A 168 -47.10 -33.55 16.37
CA ASN A 168 -47.99 -34.49 15.66
C ASN A 168 -47.83 -35.96 16.08
N GLU A 169 -48.20 -36.32 17.31
CA GLU A 169 -48.61 -37.70 17.66
C GLU A 169 -49.93 -37.67 18.45
N SER A 170 -51.02 -37.40 17.74
CA SER A 170 -52.37 -37.65 18.21
C SER A 170 -53.24 -37.97 17.00
N GLU A 171 -53.07 -39.16 16.43
CA GLU A 171 -54.15 -39.94 15.82
C GLU A 171 -53.56 -41.24 15.25
N TYR A 172 -54.34 -42.32 15.34
CA TYR A 172 -54.11 -43.67 14.80
C TYR A 172 -53.29 -44.67 15.62
N THR A 173 -53.94 -45.29 16.61
CA THR A 173 -54.03 -46.77 16.62
C THR A 173 -55.30 -47.24 17.35
N LYS A 174 -56.39 -47.35 16.59
CA LYS A 174 -57.48 -48.32 16.81
C LYS A 174 -57.18 -49.52 15.90
N LEU A 175 -57.57 -50.71 16.34
CA LEU A 175 -57.46 -52.03 15.67
C LEU A 175 -56.02 -52.59 15.81
N GLU A 176 -55.72 -53.62 16.59
CA GLU A 176 -56.40 -54.92 16.75
C GLU A 176 -55.99 -55.63 18.06
N HIS A 177 -56.93 -56.39 18.64
CA HIS A 177 -56.87 -57.36 19.77
C HIS A 177 -56.82 -56.81 21.20
#